data_AF-A0A3B8LND6-F1
#
_entry.id   AF-A0A3B8LND6-F1
#
_cell.length_a   1.000
_cell.length_b   1.000
_cell.length_c   1.000
_cell.angle_alpha   90.00
_cell.angle_beta   90.00
_cell.angle_gamma   90.00
#
_symmetry.space_group_name_H-M   'P 1'
#
loop_
_entity.id
_entity.type
_entity.pdbx_description
1 polymer ?
#
loop_
_entity_poly.entity_id
_entity_poly.type
_entity_poly.pdbx_seq_one_letter_code
_entity_poly.pdbx_strand_id
1 'polypeptide(L)'
;MSPKYRLLWTLSILYLSTLSLPTHAMAQTTQQVLRTLYSIHFQLSSKGIPKITVGLMENKRRVRFYCTQDCTAYVYRNKTSPQQVQLLANQPVTLSLQSHSKAHTRYWMTAFRVHQQHTSLWKRLAKTWKDRNISLVSRKIGTVFSLNGKLLDNRMLLAVLGFYSTYREAKREATRLFTRYQTPIRIHEQLTKLPGARYVMRQGQQQWSVNRIARIDPGAGRITINRMEQGRNTRRHRFRTKSYQGEIIFAPDRHGKIAVINRLPLPTYLRGLLPAEMPAYAPLEALKAQAVCARNEILAKIGSRHHADPYLFCAHTHCQVYAGANATHPRTNKAVSETRGQVLMLSKTRMADTPYSAVFGGHTEHNEHVWFTPQNMSLRGKPDTP
;
A
#
# COMPACT_ATOMS: atom_id res chain seq x y z
N MET A 1 25.53 45.31 42.78
CA MET A 1 25.26 44.34 43.86
C MET A 1 24.90 42.99 43.25
N SER A 2 25.84 42.05 43.31
CA SER A 2 25.63 40.63 42.97
C SER A 2 25.04 39.85 44.15
N PRO A 3 24.30 38.76 43.90
CA PRO A 3 24.71 37.46 44.45
C PRO A 3 24.55 36.32 43.41
N LYS A 4 25.63 35.63 43.05
CA LYS A 4 26.15 34.35 43.61
C LYS A 4 25.33 33.11 43.21
N TYR A 5 25.91 32.36 42.27
CA TYR A 5 25.63 30.97 41.89
C TYR A 5 25.66 30.00 43.09
N ARG A 6 24.78 28.99 43.09
CA ARG A 6 25.07 27.65 43.65
C ARG A 6 24.40 26.55 42.81
N LEU A 7 25.23 25.75 42.15
CA LEU A 7 24.96 24.40 41.64
C LEU A 7 24.67 23.47 42.83
N LEU A 8 23.65 22.62 42.70
CA LEU A 8 23.56 21.35 43.43
C LEU A 8 23.08 20.25 42.46
N TRP A 9 24.04 19.43 42.02
CA TRP A 9 23.80 18.15 41.40
C TRP A 9 23.61 17.11 42.50
N THR A 10 22.46 16.46 42.57
CA THR A 10 22.31 15.18 43.27
C THR A 10 22.04 14.10 42.22
N LEU A 11 23.06 13.30 41.94
CA LEU A 11 22.97 12.04 41.21
C LEU A 11 22.21 11.02 42.06
N SER A 12 21.02 10.62 41.61
CA SER A 12 20.40 9.36 42.02
C SER A 12 20.68 8.32 40.94
N ILE A 13 21.72 7.51 41.15
CA ILE A 13 22.02 6.34 40.33
C ILE A 13 21.03 5.24 40.71
N LEU A 14 19.97 5.08 39.93
CA LEU A 14 19.12 3.89 39.99
C LEU A 14 19.79 2.81 39.14
N TYR A 15 20.43 1.84 39.80
CA TYR A 15 20.82 0.58 39.17
C TYR A 15 19.56 -0.20 38.78
N LEU A 16 19.10 -0.04 37.54
CA LEU A 16 18.17 -0.98 36.92
C LEU A 16 18.99 -2.17 36.41
N SER A 17 18.95 -3.28 37.14
CA SER A 17 19.42 -4.57 36.67
C SER A 17 18.69 -4.93 35.38
N THR A 18 19.41 -4.97 34.27
CA THR A 18 18.91 -5.46 33.00
C THR A 18 18.78 -6.98 33.08
N LEU A 19 17.62 -7.46 33.54
CA LEU A 19 17.15 -8.80 33.20
C LEU A 19 16.91 -8.83 31.69
N SER A 20 17.93 -9.25 30.96
CA SER A 20 17.85 -9.58 29.54
C SER A 20 16.96 -10.81 29.37
N LEU A 21 15.64 -10.59 29.34
CA LEU A 21 14.70 -11.57 28.83
C LEU A 21 15.03 -11.80 27.35
N PRO A 22 15.28 -13.04 26.91
CA PRO A 22 15.48 -13.32 25.50
C PRO A 22 14.19 -12.94 24.77
N THR A 23 14.30 -11.98 23.86
CA THR A 23 13.21 -11.58 22.96
C THR A 23 12.97 -12.70 21.95
N HIS A 24 12.32 -13.77 22.41
CA HIS A 24 11.64 -14.70 21.52
C HIS A 24 10.53 -13.89 20.86
N ALA A 25 10.77 -13.42 19.64
CA ALA A 25 9.73 -12.85 18.80
C ALA A 25 8.59 -13.88 18.73
N MET A 26 7.51 -13.64 19.49
CA MET A 26 6.40 -14.58 19.60
C MET A 26 5.93 -14.96 18.20
N ALA A 27 5.94 -16.25 17.91
CA ALA A 27 5.62 -16.72 16.57
C ALA A 27 4.20 -16.28 16.18
N GLN A 28 4.09 -15.53 15.08
CA GLN A 28 2.82 -14.98 14.64
C GLN A 28 1.94 -16.07 14.02
N THR A 29 0.70 -16.16 14.49
CA THR A 29 -0.32 -17.06 13.92
C THR A 29 -0.73 -16.61 12.51
N THR A 30 -1.23 -17.54 11.71
CA THR A 30 -1.82 -17.25 10.37
C THR A 30 -2.83 -16.11 10.39
N GLN A 31 -3.68 -16.06 11.43
CA GLN A 31 -4.71 -15.02 11.57
C GLN A 31 -4.09 -13.65 11.85
N GLN A 32 -3.04 -13.56 12.67
CA GLN A 32 -2.34 -12.31 12.94
C GLN A 32 -1.65 -11.79 11.69
N VAL A 33 -0.90 -12.65 10.98
CA VAL A 33 -0.21 -12.25 9.74
C VAL A 33 -1.20 -11.77 8.69
N LEU A 34 -2.32 -12.48 8.50
CA LEU A 34 -3.33 -12.05 7.54
C LEU A 34 -4.00 -10.74 7.95
N ARG A 35 -4.30 -10.55 9.25
CA ARG A 35 -4.81 -9.28 9.75
C ARG A 35 -3.84 -8.14 9.46
N THR A 36 -2.53 -8.37 9.61
CA THR A 36 -1.51 -7.37 9.25
C THR A 36 -1.52 -7.05 7.75
N LEU A 37 -1.62 -8.05 6.87
CA LEU A 37 -1.68 -7.84 5.42
C LEU A 37 -2.91 -7.01 4.99
N TYR A 38 -4.05 -7.24 5.63
CA TYR A 38 -5.29 -6.48 5.41
C TYR A 38 -5.35 -5.18 6.22
N SER A 39 -4.34 -4.89 7.02
CA SER A 39 -4.30 -3.66 7.80
C SER A 39 -3.66 -2.53 7.00
N ILE A 40 -3.91 -1.31 7.46
CA ILE A 40 -3.26 -0.10 6.96
C ILE A 40 -1.85 0.11 7.52
N HIS A 41 -1.36 -0.83 8.35
CA HIS A 41 -0.04 -0.76 8.94
C HIS A 41 1.02 -1.32 7.99
N PHE A 42 2.17 -0.67 7.98
CA PHE A 42 3.37 -1.17 7.31
C PHE A 42 4.47 -1.38 8.35
N GLN A 43 5.49 -2.16 7.97
CA GLN A 43 6.60 -2.47 8.84
C GLN A 43 7.79 -1.59 8.53
N LEU A 44 8.60 -1.26 9.53
CA LEU A 44 9.92 -0.67 9.33
C LEU A 44 10.97 -1.77 9.38
N SER A 45 12.02 -1.67 8.56
CA SER A 45 13.25 -2.43 8.76
C SER A 45 13.95 -1.97 10.05
N SER A 46 14.95 -2.72 10.52
CA SER A 46 15.84 -2.29 11.62
C SER A 46 16.49 -0.92 11.38
N LYS A 47 16.69 -0.51 10.13
CA LYS A 47 17.22 0.80 9.74
C LYS A 47 16.14 1.88 9.56
N GLY A 48 14.92 1.67 10.07
CA GLY A 48 13.81 2.61 9.93
C GLY A 48 13.22 2.76 8.52
N ILE A 49 13.64 1.93 7.56
CA ILE A 49 13.13 1.99 6.17
C ILE A 49 11.74 1.33 6.09
N PRO A 50 10.72 2.01 5.53
CA PRO A 50 9.42 1.41 5.27
C PRO A 50 9.51 0.19 4.36
N LYS A 51 8.90 -0.93 4.77
CA LYS A 51 8.61 -2.08 3.92
C LYS A 51 7.16 -1.98 3.47
N ILE A 52 6.96 -1.86 2.17
CA ILE A 52 5.63 -1.75 1.56
C ILE A 52 5.19 -3.10 0.99
N THR A 53 3.88 -3.34 0.94
CA THR A 53 3.27 -4.50 0.29
C THR A 53 2.59 -4.07 -1.01
N VAL A 54 2.98 -4.70 -2.11
CA VAL A 54 2.50 -4.37 -3.45
C VAL A 54 1.81 -5.58 -4.06
N GLY A 55 0.51 -5.46 -4.33
CA GLY A 55 -0.28 -6.45 -5.07
C GLY A 55 0.18 -6.54 -6.52
N LEU A 56 0.72 -7.71 -6.88
CA LEU A 56 1.21 -8.04 -8.22
C LEU A 56 0.12 -8.70 -9.09
N MET A 57 -0.67 -9.60 -8.49
CA MET A 57 -1.75 -10.34 -9.14
C MET A 57 -2.85 -10.65 -8.12
N GLU A 58 -4.08 -10.82 -8.59
CA GLU A 58 -5.25 -11.24 -7.82
C GLU A 58 -6.13 -12.19 -8.62
N ASN A 59 -7.14 -12.79 -7.99
CA ASN A 59 -8.14 -13.64 -8.61
C ASN A 59 -7.53 -14.89 -9.29
N LYS A 60 -6.37 -15.36 -8.83
CA LYS A 60 -5.68 -16.52 -9.41
C LYS A 60 -6.08 -17.81 -8.69
N ARG A 61 -6.27 -18.89 -9.45
CA ARG A 61 -6.45 -20.26 -8.90
C ARG A 61 -5.14 -21.03 -8.80
N ARG A 62 -4.15 -20.66 -9.60
CA ARG A 62 -2.83 -21.27 -9.66
C ARG A 62 -1.79 -20.22 -10.00
N VAL A 63 -0.64 -20.28 -9.34
CA VAL A 63 0.53 -19.44 -9.64
C VAL A 63 1.75 -20.35 -9.78
N ARG A 64 2.62 -20.05 -10.75
CA ARG A 64 3.90 -20.73 -10.96
C ARG A 64 5.03 -19.71 -10.81
N PHE A 65 6.05 -20.08 -10.04
CA PHE A 65 7.22 -19.26 -9.82
C PHE A 65 8.46 -20.15 -9.65
N TYR A 66 9.65 -19.57 -9.61
CA TYR A 66 10.87 -20.22 -9.18
C TYR A 66 11.78 -19.20 -8.51
N CYS A 67 12.72 -19.66 -7.69
CA CYS A 67 13.75 -18.82 -7.10
C CYS A 67 15.04 -18.92 -7.91
N THR A 68 15.75 -17.81 -8.11
CA THR A 68 17.04 -17.82 -8.83
C THR A 68 18.18 -18.42 -8.01
N GLN A 69 18.01 -18.42 -6.70
CA GLN A 69 18.87 -19.04 -5.68
C GLN A 69 17.95 -19.83 -4.74
N ASP A 70 18.51 -20.60 -3.82
CA ASP A 70 17.70 -21.29 -2.83
C ASP A 70 16.90 -20.27 -1.98
N CYS A 71 15.64 -20.60 -1.72
CA CYS A 71 14.70 -19.76 -1.00
C CYS A 71 14.23 -20.44 0.27
N THR A 72 13.90 -19.64 1.29
CA THR A 72 13.16 -20.14 2.44
C THR A 72 11.68 -19.80 2.29
N ALA A 73 10.83 -20.83 2.28
CA ALA A 73 9.39 -20.70 2.32
C ALA A 73 8.85 -20.91 3.73
N TYR A 74 8.06 -19.95 4.21
CA TYR A 74 7.32 -20.02 5.46
C TYR A 74 5.87 -20.40 5.15
N VAL A 75 5.54 -21.67 5.39
CA VAL A 75 4.23 -22.26 5.10
C VAL A 75 3.41 -22.37 6.38
N TYR A 76 2.26 -21.71 6.40
CA TYR A 76 1.37 -21.72 7.56
C TYR A 76 0.39 -22.87 7.42
N ARG A 77 0.28 -23.78 8.41
CA ARG A 77 -0.68 -24.90 8.38
C ARG A 77 -1.81 -24.73 9.40
N ASN A 78 -1.50 -24.33 10.63
CA ASN A 78 -2.47 -24.19 11.72
C ASN A 78 -2.32 -22.84 12.47
N LYS A 79 -2.88 -22.69 13.67
CA LYS A 79 -2.73 -21.50 14.55
C LYS A 79 -1.32 -21.37 15.15
N THR A 80 -0.33 -22.09 14.64
CA THR A 80 1.05 -22.16 15.15
C THR A 80 2.01 -21.37 14.26
N SER A 81 3.28 -21.32 14.67
CA SER A 81 4.42 -20.84 13.88
C SER A 81 4.44 -21.45 12.48
N PRO A 82 4.90 -20.70 11.45
CA PRO A 82 5.04 -21.26 10.11
C PRO A 82 6.09 -22.37 10.10
N GLN A 83 5.84 -23.42 9.30
CA GLN A 83 6.86 -24.39 8.95
C GLN A 83 7.82 -23.74 7.94
N GLN A 84 9.13 -23.83 8.21
CA GLN A 84 10.14 -23.45 7.23
C GLN A 84 10.39 -24.62 6.27
N VAL A 85 10.46 -24.29 4.99
CA VAL A 85 10.67 -25.24 3.89
C VAL A 85 11.73 -24.64 2.98
N GLN A 86 12.75 -25.40 2.64
CA GLN A 86 13.74 -24.96 1.67
C GLN A 86 13.22 -25.25 0.25
N LEU A 87 13.26 -24.25 -0.63
CA LEU A 87 12.94 -24.38 -2.03
C LEU A 87 14.22 -24.29 -2.85
N LEU A 88 14.44 -25.27 -3.72
CA LEU A 88 15.64 -25.38 -4.55
C LEU A 88 15.65 -24.32 -5.65
N ALA A 89 16.84 -23.76 -5.92
CA ALA A 89 17.09 -22.81 -6.99
C ALA A 89 16.68 -23.36 -8.37
N ASN A 90 16.17 -22.46 -9.21
CA ASN A 90 15.81 -22.66 -10.61
C ASN A 90 14.79 -23.79 -10.89
N GLN A 91 14.19 -24.37 -9.84
CA GLN A 91 13.14 -25.37 -9.99
C GLN A 91 11.75 -24.74 -9.88
N PRO A 92 10.80 -25.12 -10.76
CA PRO A 92 9.46 -24.56 -10.75
C PRO A 92 8.67 -25.00 -9.51
N VAL A 93 8.08 -24.01 -8.84
CA VAL A 93 7.14 -24.17 -7.74
C VAL A 93 5.75 -23.78 -8.22
N THR A 94 4.75 -24.58 -7.87
CA THR A 94 3.34 -24.28 -8.13
C THR A 94 2.59 -24.11 -6.82
N LEU A 95 1.82 -23.03 -6.69
CA LEU A 95 0.82 -22.85 -5.64
C LEU A 95 -0.58 -22.91 -6.25
N SER A 96 -1.40 -23.86 -5.80
CA SER A 96 -2.76 -24.09 -6.33
C SER A 96 -3.82 -24.00 -5.23
N LEU A 97 -4.93 -23.32 -5.53
CA LEU A 97 -6.10 -23.22 -4.65
C LEU A 97 -6.85 -24.54 -4.58
N GLN A 98 -7.14 -25.00 -3.36
CA GLN A 98 -7.93 -26.20 -3.07
C GLN A 98 -9.35 -25.84 -2.63
N SER A 99 -9.50 -24.95 -1.65
CA SER A 99 -10.80 -24.50 -1.16
C SER A 99 -10.71 -23.06 -0.67
N HIS A 100 -11.84 -22.34 -0.68
CA HIS A 100 -11.87 -20.94 -0.28
C HIS A 100 -13.21 -20.50 0.28
N SER A 101 -13.19 -19.37 1.00
CA SER A 101 -14.36 -18.60 1.36
C SER A 101 -14.11 -17.13 1.09
N LYS A 102 -15.12 -16.45 0.54
CA LYS A 102 -15.03 -15.01 0.24
C LYS A 102 -14.95 -14.22 1.55
N ALA A 103 -14.31 -13.06 1.47
CA ALA A 103 -14.40 -12.09 2.52
C ALA A 103 -15.83 -11.53 2.62
N HIS A 104 -16.20 -11.00 3.78
CA HIS A 104 -17.45 -10.26 3.94
C HIS A 104 -17.13 -8.77 3.98
N THR A 105 -17.74 -8.01 3.07
CA THR A 105 -17.50 -6.57 2.89
C THR A 105 -18.81 -5.82 3.07
N ARG A 106 -18.78 -4.75 3.85
CA ARG A 106 -19.83 -3.73 3.89
C ARG A 106 -19.42 -2.53 3.06
N TYR A 107 -20.40 -1.76 2.60
CA TYR A 107 -20.17 -0.64 1.70
C TYR A 107 -20.70 0.64 2.33
N TRP A 108 -19.84 1.65 2.41
CA TRP A 108 -20.20 2.98 2.90
C TRP A 108 -20.34 3.90 1.70
N MET A 109 -21.54 4.41 1.48
CA MET A 109 -21.78 5.41 0.46
C MET A 109 -21.34 6.77 1.00
N THR A 110 -20.45 7.46 0.30
CA THR A 110 -19.78 8.67 0.81
C THR A 110 -19.95 9.82 -0.16
N ALA A 111 -20.35 10.98 0.37
CA ALA A 111 -20.52 12.21 -0.39
C ALA A 111 -19.18 12.86 -0.75
N PHE A 112 -18.29 12.96 0.23
CA PHE A 112 -16.97 13.55 0.07
C PHE A 112 -16.01 12.99 1.12
N ARG A 113 -14.73 13.30 0.93
CA ARG A 113 -13.69 13.06 1.92
C ARG A 113 -12.78 14.28 2.03
N VAL A 114 -12.31 14.56 3.24
CA VAL A 114 -11.37 15.64 3.52
C VAL A 114 -10.30 15.15 4.49
N HIS A 115 -9.15 15.80 4.48
CA HIS A 115 -8.13 15.57 5.48
C HIS A 115 -8.68 15.90 6.87
N GLN A 116 -8.33 15.11 7.90
CA GLN A 116 -8.89 15.29 9.24
C GLN A 116 -8.65 16.71 9.81
N GLN A 117 -7.54 17.33 9.42
CA GLN A 117 -7.20 18.69 9.86
C GLN A 117 -8.04 19.80 9.17
N HIS A 118 -8.79 19.49 8.11
CA HIS A 118 -9.60 20.46 7.36
C HIS A 118 -11.03 20.58 7.91
N THR A 119 -11.16 20.99 9.18
CA THR A 119 -12.45 21.06 9.89
C THR A 119 -13.41 22.11 9.34
N SER A 120 -12.90 23.26 8.89
CA SER A 120 -13.71 24.31 8.26
C SER A 120 -14.32 23.86 6.93
N LEU A 121 -13.52 23.22 6.07
CA LEU A 121 -13.98 22.63 4.83
C LEU A 121 -15.02 21.54 5.08
N TRP A 122 -14.81 20.68 6.10
CA TRP A 122 -15.81 19.69 6.51
C TRP A 122 -17.14 20.36 6.85
N LYS A 123 -17.15 21.37 7.73
CA LYS A 123 -18.38 22.06 8.14
C LYS A 123 -19.12 22.66 6.95
N ARG A 124 -18.40 23.33 6.05
CA ARG A 124 -18.97 23.93 4.83
C ARG A 124 -19.63 22.88 3.94
N LEU A 125 -18.92 21.80 3.63
CA LEU A 125 -19.46 20.72 2.78
C LEU A 125 -20.56 19.93 3.48
N ALA A 126 -20.49 19.73 4.80
CA ALA A 126 -21.54 19.05 5.55
C ALA A 126 -22.85 19.86 5.55
N LYS A 127 -22.76 21.20 5.63
CA LYS A 127 -23.92 22.09 5.53
C LYS A 127 -24.69 21.91 4.23
N THR A 128 -24.01 21.77 3.08
CA THR A 128 -24.69 21.61 1.78
C THR A 128 -25.55 20.34 1.70
N TRP A 129 -25.22 19.30 2.47
CA TRP A 129 -26.04 18.09 2.57
C TRP A 129 -27.15 18.23 3.61
N LYS A 130 -26.87 18.90 4.73
CA LYS A 130 -27.88 19.22 5.74
C LYS A 130 -29.00 20.08 5.15
N ASP A 131 -28.67 21.07 4.32
CA ASP A 131 -29.63 21.94 3.63
C ASP A 131 -30.51 21.14 2.64
N ARG A 132 -30.10 19.93 2.24
CA ARG A 132 -30.89 18.99 1.41
C ARG A 132 -31.69 17.99 2.27
N ASN A 133 -31.77 18.21 3.59
CA ASN A 133 -32.33 17.28 4.58
C ASN A 133 -31.67 15.89 4.56
N ILE A 134 -30.38 15.82 4.24
CA ILE A 134 -29.60 14.58 4.25
C ILE A 134 -28.55 14.64 5.35
N SER A 135 -28.69 13.76 6.34
CA SER A 135 -27.74 13.61 7.42
C SER A 135 -26.49 12.85 7.00
N LEU A 136 -25.35 13.27 7.54
CA LEU A 136 -24.05 12.65 7.28
C LEU A 136 -23.51 12.01 8.56
N VAL A 137 -22.93 10.82 8.42
CA VAL A 137 -22.16 10.17 9.47
C VAL A 137 -20.67 10.32 9.18
N SER A 138 -19.91 10.86 10.13
CA SER A 138 -18.46 10.93 10.00
C SER A 138 -17.81 9.57 10.28
N ARG A 139 -16.93 9.13 9.38
CA ARG A 139 -16.06 7.98 9.59
C ARG A 139 -14.62 8.35 9.29
N LYS A 140 -13.70 7.92 10.13
CA LYS A 140 -12.27 8.18 9.99
C LYS A 140 -11.59 6.99 9.35
N ILE A 141 -10.75 7.24 8.35
CA ILE A 141 -9.84 6.27 7.74
C ILE A 141 -8.42 6.84 7.73
N GLY A 142 -7.45 6.07 7.24
CA GLY A 142 -6.05 6.48 7.25
C GLY A 142 -5.36 6.14 8.56
N THR A 143 -4.09 6.47 8.64
CA THR A 143 -3.23 6.12 9.77
C THR A 143 -2.33 7.29 10.15
N VAL A 144 -1.77 7.21 11.36
CA VAL A 144 -0.70 8.08 11.82
C VAL A 144 0.54 7.20 12.01
N PHE A 145 1.67 7.66 11.53
CA PHE A 145 2.94 6.96 11.70
C PHE A 145 4.09 7.95 11.83
N SER A 146 5.23 7.47 12.33
CA SER A 146 6.44 8.27 12.43
C SER A 146 7.51 7.72 11.48
N LEU A 147 8.18 8.61 10.75
CA LEU A 147 9.38 8.30 9.98
C LEU A 147 10.48 9.24 10.42
N ASN A 148 11.60 8.68 10.89
CA ASN A 148 12.75 9.45 11.42
C ASN A 148 12.33 10.53 12.43
N GLY A 149 11.45 10.18 13.37
CA GLY A 149 10.95 11.11 14.40
C GLY A 149 9.89 12.11 13.92
N LYS A 150 9.60 12.18 12.61
CA LYS A 150 8.56 13.05 12.07
C LYS A 150 7.20 12.35 12.07
N LEU A 151 6.24 12.94 12.77
CA LEU A 151 4.85 12.48 12.79
C LEU A 151 4.16 12.80 11.46
N LEU A 152 3.52 11.80 10.87
CA LEU A 152 2.83 11.87 9.60
C LEU A 152 1.38 11.43 9.82
N ASP A 153 0.44 12.30 9.51
CA ASP A 153 -0.99 12.07 9.68
C ASP A 153 -1.65 12.01 8.31
N ASN A 154 -2.05 10.81 7.88
CA ASN A 154 -2.77 10.59 6.63
C ASN A 154 -4.26 10.35 6.87
N ARG A 155 -4.79 10.71 8.05
CA ARG A 155 -6.18 10.43 8.38
C ARG A 155 -7.12 11.31 7.59
N MET A 156 -8.15 10.69 7.04
CA MET A 156 -9.21 11.33 6.28
C MET A 156 -10.55 11.13 7.00
N LEU A 157 -11.42 12.13 6.93
CA LEU A 157 -12.81 12.03 7.31
C LEU A 157 -13.65 11.74 6.06
N LEU A 158 -14.48 10.72 6.15
CA LEU A 158 -15.48 10.34 5.15
C LEU A 158 -16.85 10.83 5.62
N ALA A 159 -17.54 11.56 4.75
CA ALA A 159 -18.93 11.94 4.94
C ALA A 159 -19.84 10.83 4.40
N VAL A 160 -20.25 9.91 5.28
CA VAL A 160 -21.06 8.74 4.94
C VAL A 160 -22.54 9.10 4.89
N LEU A 161 -23.17 8.81 3.77
CA LEU A 161 -24.60 8.99 3.49
C LEU A 161 -25.43 7.76 3.87
N GLY A 162 -24.82 6.58 3.87
CA GLY A 162 -25.51 5.32 4.17
C GLY A 162 -24.58 4.11 4.21
N PHE A 163 -25.07 3.03 4.81
CA PHE A 163 -24.37 1.76 4.97
C PHE A 163 -25.16 0.66 4.26
N TYR A 164 -24.47 -0.15 3.46
CA TYR A 164 -25.08 -1.19 2.63
C TYR A 164 -24.36 -2.52 2.81
N SER A 165 -25.11 -3.61 2.67
CA SER A 165 -24.58 -4.98 2.71
C SER A 165 -24.01 -5.40 1.34
N THR A 166 -24.50 -4.82 0.24
CA THR A 166 -24.04 -5.15 -1.12
C THR A 166 -23.58 -3.92 -1.91
N TYR A 167 -22.60 -4.13 -2.80
CA TYR A 167 -22.13 -3.08 -3.71
C TYR A 167 -23.24 -2.62 -4.67
N ARG A 168 -24.12 -3.54 -5.08
CA ARG A 168 -25.21 -3.26 -6.02
C ARG A 168 -26.22 -2.27 -5.44
N GLU A 169 -26.62 -2.46 -4.20
CA GLU A 169 -27.52 -1.52 -3.50
C GLU A 169 -26.87 -0.16 -3.30
N ALA A 170 -25.62 -0.13 -2.81
CA ALA A 170 -24.86 1.11 -2.65
C ALA A 170 -24.73 1.87 -3.99
N LYS A 171 -24.46 1.16 -5.09
CA LYS A 171 -24.33 1.75 -6.43
C LYS A 171 -25.64 2.29 -6.95
N ARG A 172 -26.74 1.55 -6.80
CA ARG A 172 -28.08 2.01 -7.20
C ARG A 172 -28.43 3.33 -6.51
N GLU A 173 -28.20 3.40 -5.21
CA GLU A 173 -28.49 4.61 -4.45
C GLU A 173 -27.53 5.76 -4.77
N ALA A 174 -26.23 5.47 -4.94
CA ALA A 174 -25.25 6.45 -5.36
C ALA A 174 -25.63 7.09 -6.70
N THR A 175 -26.08 6.28 -7.68
CA THR A 175 -26.59 6.78 -8.96
C THR A 175 -27.82 7.67 -8.77
N ARG A 176 -28.79 7.26 -7.94
CA ARG A 176 -30.00 8.05 -7.66
C ARG A 176 -29.66 9.44 -7.11
N LEU A 177 -28.75 9.50 -6.13
CA LEU A 177 -28.30 10.76 -5.54
C LEU A 177 -27.47 11.61 -6.52
N PHE A 178 -26.62 10.97 -7.34
CA PHE A 178 -25.87 11.66 -8.39
C PHE A 178 -26.81 12.30 -9.41
N THR A 179 -27.82 11.58 -9.92
CA THR A 179 -28.79 12.14 -10.88
C THR A 179 -29.53 13.34 -10.29
N ARG A 180 -29.91 13.28 -9.01
CA ARG A 180 -30.66 14.36 -8.35
C ARG A 180 -29.82 15.60 -8.03
N TYR A 181 -28.57 15.41 -7.60
CA TYR A 181 -27.76 16.48 -7.03
C TYR A 181 -26.51 16.83 -7.84
N GLN A 182 -26.26 16.12 -8.93
CA GLN A 182 -25.06 16.22 -9.77
C GLN A 182 -23.77 16.19 -8.95
N THR A 183 -23.81 15.53 -7.79
CA THR A 183 -22.69 15.45 -6.85
C THR A 183 -22.14 14.03 -6.87
N PRO A 184 -20.89 13.81 -7.29
CA PRO A 184 -20.31 12.48 -7.36
C PRO A 184 -20.34 11.76 -6.00
N ILE A 185 -20.84 10.53 -6.00
CA ILE A 185 -20.92 9.69 -4.80
C ILE A 185 -19.93 8.54 -4.91
N ARG A 186 -19.14 8.33 -3.86
CA ARG A 186 -18.14 7.26 -3.80
C ARG A 186 -18.61 6.12 -2.90
N ILE A 187 -18.25 4.90 -3.26
CA ILE A 187 -18.49 3.73 -2.41
C ILE A 187 -17.16 3.31 -1.80
N HIS A 188 -17.11 3.28 -0.48
CA HIS A 188 -15.96 2.82 0.29
C HIS A 188 -16.22 1.39 0.79
N GLU A 189 -15.28 0.50 0.54
CA GLU A 189 -15.36 -0.91 0.97
C GLU A 189 -14.76 -1.06 2.37
N GLN A 190 -15.53 -1.66 3.28
CA GLN A 190 -15.07 -2.02 4.61
C GLN A 190 -15.09 -3.54 4.78
N LEU A 191 -13.92 -4.13 4.98
CA LEU A 191 -13.82 -5.54 5.29
C LEU A 191 -14.29 -5.81 6.73
N THR A 192 -15.23 -6.75 6.88
CA THR A 192 -15.79 -7.15 8.20
C THR A 192 -15.44 -8.59 8.57
N LYS A 193 -15.20 -9.45 7.58
CA LYS A 193 -14.68 -10.81 7.76
C LYS A 193 -13.58 -11.08 6.74
N LEU A 194 -12.41 -11.54 7.21
CA LEU A 194 -11.30 -11.91 6.35
C LEU A 194 -11.65 -13.16 5.51
N PRO A 195 -11.11 -13.27 4.27
CA PRO A 195 -11.32 -14.44 3.43
C PRO A 195 -10.55 -15.66 3.93
N GLY A 196 -11.05 -16.86 3.62
CA GLY A 196 -10.40 -18.13 3.89
C GLY A 196 -9.86 -18.76 2.61
N ALA A 197 -8.78 -19.52 2.72
CA ALA A 197 -8.25 -20.33 1.62
C ALA A 197 -7.36 -21.48 2.13
N ARG A 198 -7.42 -22.61 1.44
CA ARG A 198 -6.40 -23.67 1.51
C ARG A 198 -5.72 -23.77 0.15
N TYR A 199 -4.40 -23.79 0.17
CA TYR A 199 -3.57 -24.01 -1.01
C TYR A 199 -2.75 -25.29 -0.85
N VAL A 200 -2.23 -25.76 -1.97
CA VAL A 200 -1.19 -26.77 -2.03
C VAL A 200 -0.02 -26.20 -2.81
N MET A 201 1.16 -26.20 -2.19
CA MET A 201 2.43 -25.82 -2.80
C MET A 201 3.19 -27.09 -3.21
N ARG A 202 3.79 -27.11 -4.40
CA ARG A 202 4.55 -28.26 -4.92
C ARG A 202 5.86 -27.81 -5.59
N GLN A 203 6.93 -28.57 -5.37
CA GLN A 203 8.20 -28.49 -6.09
C GLN A 203 8.71 -29.92 -6.32
N GLY A 204 8.83 -30.36 -7.59
CA GLY A 204 9.13 -31.75 -7.90
C GLY A 204 8.07 -32.70 -7.30
N GLN A 205 8.54 -33.74 -6.60
CA GLN A 205 7.67 -34.68 -5.87
C GLN A 205 7.21 -34.17 -4.49
N GLN A 206 7.79 -33.09 -3.99
CA GLN A 206 7.47 -32.57 -2.67
C GLN A 206 6.17 -31.73 -2.69
N GLN A 207 5.38 -31.85 -1.63
CA GLN A 207 4.09 -31.16 -1.49
C GLN A 207 3.88 -30.65 -0.06
N TRP A 208 3.36 -29.42 0.05
CA TRP A 208 2.99 -28.82 1.32
C TRP A 208 1.57 -28.25 1.28
N SER A 209 0.76 -28.60 2.29
CA SER A 209 -0.52 -27.94 2.54
C SER A 209 -0.27 -26.55 3.13
N VAL A 210 -1.02 -25.55 2.65
CA VAL A 210 -0.91 -24.15 3.06
C VAL A 210 -2.28 -23.63 3.48
N ASN A 211 -2.39 -23.17 4.71
CA ASN A 211 -3.54 -22.48 5.25
C ASN A 211 -3.34 -20.97 5.09
N ARG A 212 -4.03 -20.39 4.10
CA ARG A 212 -4.11 -18.96 3.76
C ARG A 212 -2.82 -18.24 3.42
N ILE A 213 -1.65 -18.59 3.94
CA ILE A 213 -0.43 -17.79 3.73
C ILE A 213 0.75 -18.70 3.41
N ALA A 214 1.47 -18.36 2.34
CA ALA A 214 2.84 -18.78 2.10
C ALA A 214 3.70 -17.55 1.86
N ARG A 215 4.82 -17.43 2.57
CA ARG A 215 5.81 -16.36 2.36
C ARG A 215 7.09 -16.96 1.83
N ILE A 216 7.62 -16.43 0.74
CA ILE A 216 8.84 -16.90 0.10
C ILE A 216 9.88 -15.81 0.23
N ASP A 217 10.93 -16.07 1.01
CA ASP A 217 12.05 -15.17 1.19
C ASP A 217 13.23 -15.67 0.34
N PRO A 218 13.65 -14.89 -0.69
CA PRO A 218 14.80 -15.26 -1.51
C PRO A 218 16.14 -14.80 -0.93
N GLY A 219 16.17 -14.20 0.26
CA GLY A 219 17.38 -13.58 0.81
C GLY A 219 17.91 -12.50 -0.14
N ALA A 220 19.14 -12.66 -0.62
CA ALA A 220 19.75 -11.76 -1.61
C ALA A 220 19.31 -12.05 -3.07
N GLY A 221 18.68 -13.21 -3.31
CA GLY A 221 18.25 -13.67 -4.62
C GLY A 221 16.98 -12.99 -5.13
N ARG A 222 16.35 -13.61 -6.14
CA ARG A 222 15.13 -13.12 -6.78
C ARG A 222 14.10 -14.24 -6.91
N ILE A 223 12.83 -13.85 -6.95
CA ILE A 223 11.71 -14.74 -7.24
C ILE A 223 11.15 -14.36 -8.59
N THR A 224 11.12 -15.31 -9.52
CA THR A 224 10.57 -15.12 -10.85
C THR A 224 9.18 -15.73 -10.92
N ILE A 225 8.19 -14.92 -11.31
CA ILE A 225 6.78 -15.30 -11.41
C ILE A 225 6.40 -15.36 -12.89
N ASN A 226 5.85 -16.48 -13.31
CA ASN A 226 5.41 -16.71 -14.68
C ASN A 226 4.02 -16.09 -14.91
N ARG A 227 3.74 -15.68 -16.16
CA ARG A 227 2.44 -15.14 -16.59
C ARG A 227 1.94 -13.98 -15.73
N MET A 228 2.82 -13.04 -15.41
CA MET A 228 2.48 -11.75 -14.82
C MET A 228 1.67 -10.92 -15.80
N GLU A 229 0.49 -10.49 -15.37
CA GLU A 229 -0.42 -9.66 -16.16
C GLU A 229 0.08 -8.20 -16.20
N GLN A 230 0.16 -7.61 -17.40
CA GLN A 230 0.55 -6.22 -17.62
C GLN A 230 -0.51 -5.53 -18.49
N GLY A 231 -0.82 -4.26 -18.20
CA GLY A 231 -1.71 -3.46 -19.04
C GLY A 231 -3.17 -3.95 -19.02
N ARG A 232 -3.66 -4.43 -17.86
CA ARG A 232 -5.06 -4.83 -17.68
C ARG A 232 -6.00 -3.70 -18.14
N ASN A 233 -7.00 -4.04 -18.96
CA ASN A 233 -7.94 -3.10 -19.57
C ASN A 233 -7.30 -2.03 -20.47
N THR A 234 -6.15 -2.34 -21.09
CA THR A 234 -5.50 -1.47 -22.08
C THR A 234 -5.23 -2.24 -23.37
N ARG A 235 -5.02 -1.52 -24.49
CA ARG A 235 -4.62 -2.11 -25.78
C ARG A 235 -3.30 -2.89 -25.73
N ARG A 236 -2.49 -2.73 -24.68
CA ARG A 236 -1.19 -3.39 -24.48
C ARG A 236 -1.26 -4.54 -23.46
N HIS A 237 -2.44 -5.12 -23.24
CA HIS A 237 -2.62 -6.26 -22.33
C HIS A 237 -1.77 -7.45 -22.76
N ARG A 238 -0.91 -7.94 -21.86
CA ARG A 238 -0.03 -9.09 -22.13
C ARG A 238 0.39 -9.79 -20.86
N PHE A 239 0.88 -11.02 -21.02
CA PHE A 239 1.52 -11.78 -19.96
C PHE A 239 3.03 -11.80 -20.16
N ARG A 240 3.80 -11.57 -19.10
CA ARG A 240 5.27 -11.67 -19.10
C ARG A 240 5.77 -12.45 -17.90
N THR A 241 6.98 -12.97 -18.00
CA THR A 241 7.71 -13.46 -16.83
C THR A 241 8.43 -12.28 -16.20
N LYS A 242 8.32 -12.10 -14.88
CA LYS A 242 9.01 -11.03 -14.14
C LYS A 242 9.65 -11.56 -12.87
N SER A 243 10.79 -10.99 -12.53
CA SER A 243 11.59 -11.26 -11.34
C SER A 243 11.44 -10.13 -10.33
N TYR A 244 11.37 -10.48 -9.06
CA TYR A 244 11.18 -9.56 -7.96
C TYR A 244 12.25 -9.78 -6.89
N GLN A 245 12.67 -8.69 -6.26
CA GLN A 245 13.47 -8.70 -5.04
C GLN A 245 12.56 -8.60 -3.82
N GLY A 246 13.09 -9.00 -2.66
CA GLY A 246 12.33 -9.07 -1.42
C GLY A 246 11.35 -10.24 -1.44
N GLU A 247 10.54 -10.30 -0.40
CA GLU A 247 9.68 -11.44 -0.14
C GLU A 247 8.46 -11.43 -1.07
N ILE A 248 8.05 -12.62 -1.51
CA ILE A 248 6.74 -12.83 -2.16
C ILE A 248 5.80 -13.50 -1.17
N ILE A 249 4.64 -12.90 -0.97
CA ILE A 249 3.59 -13.40 -0.09
C ILE A 249 2.41 -13.82 -0.96
N PHE A 250 1.95 -15.05 -0.78
CA PHE A 250 0.69 -15.54 -1.30
C PHE A 250 -0.34 -15.50 -0.18
N ALA A 251 -1.47 -14.84 -0.43
CA ALA A 251 -2.57 -14.72 0.53
C ALA A 251 -3.93 -14.75 -0.19
N PRO A 252 -5.04 -15.04 0.51
CA PRO A 252 -6.36 -14.93 -0.10
C PRO A 252 -6.65 -13.46 -0.41
N ASP A 253 -7.12 -13.18 -1.62
CA ASP A 253 -7.80 -11.93 -1.96
C ASP A 253 -9.22 -11.90 -1.38
N ARG A 254 -9.95 -10.79 -1.55
CA ARG A 254 -11.34 -10.65 -1.08
C ARG A 254 -12.31 -11.72 -1.61
N HIS A 255 -11.99 -12.40 -2.71
CA HIS A 255 -12.78 -13.48 -3.26
C HIS A 255 -12.35 -14.88 -2.76
N GLY A 256 -11.32 -14.94 -1.91
CA GLY A 256 -10.73 -16.18 -1.39
C GLY A 256 -9.77 -16.86 -2.37
N LYS A 257 -9.41 -16.18 -3.47
CA LYS A 257 -8.44 -16.68 -4.47
C LYS A 257 -7.04 -16.18 -4.18
N ILE A 258 -6.04 -16.59 -4.95
CA ILE A 258 -4.65 -16.22 -4.70
C ILE A 258 -4.41 -14.77 -5.12
N ALA A 259 -4.01 -13.94 -4.15
CA ALA A 259 -3.25 -12.73 -4.37
C ALA A 259 -1.75 -13.04 -4.29
N VAL A 260 -0.98 -12.39 -5.16
CA VAL A 260 0.49 -12.40 -5.16
C VAL A 260 0.95 -11.02 -4.74
N ILE A 261 1.71 -10.93 -3.66
CA ILE A 261 2.10 -9.67 -3.03
C ILE A 261 3.61 -9.63 -2.91
N ASN A 262 4.25 -8.54 -3.32
CA ASN A 262 5.67 -8.32 -3.08
C ASN A 262 5.87 -7.40 -1.88
N ARG A 263 6.59 -7.88 -0.87
CA ARG A 263 6.96 -7.11 0.32
C ARG A 263 8.45 -6.76 0.26
N LEU A 264 8.74 -5.48 0.16
CA LEU A 264 10.11 -4.98 -0.05
C LEU A 264 10.33 -3.59 0.54
N PRO A 265 11.60 -3.20 0.82
CA PRO A 265 11.92 -1.84 1.23
C PRO A 265 11.54 -0.82 0.17
N LEU A 266 11.04 0.34 0.61
CA LEU A 266 10.59 1.43 -0.25
C LEU A 266 11.65 1.89 -1.28
N PRO A 267 12.94 2.04 -0.96
CA PRO A 267 13.96 2.37 -1.96
C PRO A 267 14.10 1.30 -3.05
N THR A 268 14.00 0.02 -2.69
CA THR A 268 14.06 -1.09 -3.65
C THR A 268 12.85 -1.06 -4.57
N TYR A 269 11.66 -0.78 -4.03
CA TYR A 269 10.47 -0.58 -4.84
C TYR A 269 10.63 0.58 -5.85
N LEU A 270 11.10 1.74 -5.38
CA LEU A 270 11.28 2.92 -6.23
C LEU A 270 12.26 2.66 -7.38
N ARG A 271 13.31 1.84 -7.18
CA ARG A 271 14.24 1.46 -8.26
C ARG A 271 13.57 0.67 -9.38
N GLY A 272 12.59 -0.18 -9.06
CA GLY A 272 11.80 -0.94 -10.04
C GLY A 272 10.56 -0.20 -10.58
N LEU A 273 10.23 0.96 -9.99
CA LEU A 273 9.12 1.82 -10.39
C LEU A 273 9.60 2.93 -11.33
N LEU A 274 10.67 3.64 -10.96
CA LEU A 274 11.08 4.86 -11.65
C LEU A 274 11.28 4.69 -13.17
N PRO A 275 12.02 3.69 -13.66
CA PRO A 275 12.22 3.53 -15.11
C PRO A 275 10.96 3.01 -15.83
N ALA A 276 9.95 2.54 -15.10
CA ALA A 276 8.66 2.18 -15.67
C ALA A 276 7.71 3.39 -15.82
N GLU A 277 8.00 4.50 -15.13
CA GLU A 277 7.20 5.73 -15.13
C GLU A 277 7.86 6.86 -15.93
N MET A 278 9.19 6.96 -15.90
CA MET A 278 9.94 8.00 -16.61
C MET A 278 11.15 7.37 -17.35
N PRO A 279 11.39 7.73 -18.63
CA PRO A 279 12.51 7.20 -19.39
C PRO A 279 13.84 7.57 -18.72
N ALA A 280 14.76 6.59 -18.65
CA ALA A 280 16.03 6.74 -17.92
C ALA A 280 16.99 7.79 -18.51
N TYR A 281 16.78 8.20 -19.77
CA TYR A 281 17.56 9.25 -20.44
C TYR A 281 17.11 10.67 -20.06
N ALA A 282 15.99 10.82 -19.33
CA ALA A 282 15.54 12.13 -18.85
C ALA A 282 16.63 12.86 -18.02
N PRO A 283 16.58 14.21 -17.94
CA PRO A 283 17.47 14.99 -17.09
C PRO A 283 17.50 14.46 -15.65
N LEU A 284 18.67 14.45 -15.01
CA LEU A 284 18.83 13.85 -13.69
C LEU A 284 17.91 14.51 -12.64
N GLU A 285 17.74 15.82 -12.70
CA GLU A 285 16.85 16.56 -11.79
C GLU A 285 15.38 16.20 -12.01
N ALA A 286 14.95 15.91 -13.25
CA ALA A 286 13.61 15.39 -13.51
C ALA A 286 13.43 13.98 -12.92
N LEU A 287 14.43 13.11 -13.03
CA LEU A 287 14.43 11.78 -12.39
C LEU A 287 14.37 11.90 -10.85
N LYS A 288 15.07 12.86 -10.26
CA LYS A 288 15.02 13.14 -8.81
C LYS A 288 13.64 13.63 -8.38
N ALA A 289 13.06 14.59 -9.11
CA ALA A 289 11.71 15.07 -8.86
C ALA A 289 10.70 13.92 -8.93
N GLN A 290 10.79 13.07 -9.96
CA GLN A 290 9.95 11.87 -10.08
C GLN A 290 10.14 10.91 -8.90
N ALA A 291 11.36 10.73 -8.40
CA ALA A 291 11.63 9.85 -7.26
C ALA A 291 11.01 10.38 -5.96
N VAL A 292 11.01 11.71 -5.76
CA VAL A 292 10.35 12.37 -4.63
C VAL A 292 8.82 12.26 -4.76
N CYS A 293 8.25 12.59 -5.92
CA CYS A 293 6.81 12.47 -6.19
C CYS A 293 6.32 11.03 -6.02
N ALA A 294 7.04 10.04 -6.56
CA ALA A 294 6.67 8.65 -6.42
C ALA A 294 6.70 8.19 -4.95
N ARG A 295 7.69 8.64 -4.17
CA ARG A 295 7.78 8.36 -2.73
C ARG A 295 6.62 8.99 -1.95
N ASN A 296 6.29 10.24 -2.26
CA ASN A 296 5.16 10.96 -1.67
C ASN A 296 3.84 10.26 -1.97
N GLU A 297 3.60 9.87 -3.21
CA GLU A 297 2.37 9.16 -3.62
C GLU A 297 2.12 7.90 -2.81
N ILE A 298 3.17 7.12 -2.55
CA ILE A 298 3.10 5.92 -1.70
C ILE A 298 2.80 6.34 -0.27
N LEU A 299 3.67 7.17 0.32
CA LEU A 299 3.62 7.46 1.75
C LEU A 299 2.36 8.24 2.14
N ALA A 300 1.92 9.22 1.36
CA ALA A 300 0.73 10.04 1.63
C ALA A 300 -0.59 9.24 1.51
N LYS A 301 -0.58 8.13 0.76
CA LYS A 301 -1.78 7.32 0.51
C LYS A 301 -1.88 6.08 1.39
N ILE A 302 -0.88 5.80 2.23
CA ILE A 302 -0.94 4.71 3.22
C ILE A 302 -2.22 4.85 4.06
N GLY A 303 -3.02 3.79 4.05
CA GLY A 303 -4.27 3.70 4.79
C GLY A 303 -5.47 4.41 4.15
N SER A 304 -5.35 4.89 2.92
CA SER A 304 -6.44 5.54 2.18
C SER A 304 -6.88 4.79 0.90
N ARG A 305 -6.23 3.65 0.62
CA ARG A 305 -6.45 2.79 -0.54
C ARG A 305 -6.46 1.33 -0.11
N HIS A 306 -7.02 0.48 -0.97
CA HIS A 306 -6.91 -0.99 -0.85
C HIS A 306 -7.41 -1.57 0.49
N HIS A 307 -8.44 -0.97 1.08
CA HIS A 307 -9.00 -1.33 2.39
C HIS A 307 -9.58 -2.76 2.47
N ALA A 308 -9.88 -3.36 1.32
CA ALA A 308 -10.41 -4.71 1.20
C ALA A 308 -9.42 -5.66 0.52
N ASP A 309 -8.15 -5.28 0.40
CA ASP A 309 -7.10 -6.06 -0.26
C ASP A 309 -5.96 -6.39 0.73
N PRO A 310 -5.23 -7.50 0.52
CA PRO A 310 -4.14 -7.92 1.41
C PRO A 310 -2.81 -7.17 1.14
N TYR A 311 -2.86 -5.94 0.63
CA TYR A 311 -1.69 -5.14 0.25
C TYR A 311 -2.00 -3.64 0.30
N LEU A 312 -0.96 -2.80 0.38
CA LEU A 312 -1.12 -1.35 0.47
C LEU A 312 -1.30 -0.68 -0.91
N PHE A 313 -0.62 -1.20 -1.94
CA PHE A 313 -0.61 -0.63 -3.30
C PHE A 313 -0.67 -1.73 -4.36
N CYS A 314 -1.13 -1.43 -5.57
CA CYS A 314 -1.05 -2.37 -6.70
C CYS A 314 0.07 -1.98 -7.69
N ALA A 315 0.57 -2.95 -8.46
CA ALA A 315 1.63 -2.74 -9.45
C ALA A 315 1.13 -2.19 -10.81
N HIS A 316 -0.07 -1.62 -10.84
CA HIS A 316 -0.74 -1.14 -12.05
C HIS A 316 -0.91 0.39 -12.02
N THR A 317 -1.25 0.98 -13.16
CA THR A 317 -1.50 2.43 -13.33
C THR A 317 -2.52 3.02 -12.35
N HIS A 318 -3.43 2.20 -11.79
CA HIS A 318 -4.33 2.62 -10.71
C HIS A 318 -3.58 3.15 -9.48
N CYS A 319 -2.43 2.55 -9.14
CA CYS A 319 -1.50 3.09 -8.16
C CYS A 319 -0.28 3.67 -8.86
N GLN A 320 0.70 2.82 -9.16
CA GLN A 320 1.92 3.18 -9.88
C GLN A 320 2.43 1.93 -10.59
N VAL A 321 3.03 2.10 -11.77
CA VAL A 321 3.57 1.00 -12.54
C VAL A 321 4.84 0.49 -11.86
N TYR A 322 4.79 -0.74 -11.36
CA TYR A 322 5.95 -1.41 -10.77
C TYR A 322 6.35 -2.61 -11.64
N ALA A 323 7.57 -2.56 -12.17
CA ALA A 323 8.06 -3.55 -13.11
C ALA A 323 8.94 -4.63 -12.47
N GLY A 324 9.24 -4.54 -11.17
CA GLY A 324 10.08 -5.50 -10.47
C GLY A 324 11.57 -5.29 -10.72
N ALA A 325 12.36 -6.32 -10.42
CA ALA A 325 13.81 -6.27 -10.50
C ALA A 325 14.37 -6.27 -11.93
N ASN A 326 13.55 -6.58 -12.94
CA ASN A 326 13.97 -6.52 -14.34
C ASN A 326 14.07 -5.10 -14.91
N ALA A 327 13.50 -4.11 -14.23
CA ALA A 327 13.43 -2.73 -14.70
C ALA A 327 14.17 -1.82 -13.72
N THR A 328 15.50 -1.95 -13.66
CA THR A 328 16.35 -1.00 -12.90
C THR A 328 17.36 -0.38 -13.85
N HIS A 329 17.78 0.84 -13.59
CA HIS A 329 18.76 1.54 -14.42
C HIS A 329 19.71 2.38 -13.54
N PRO A 330 21.02 2.45 -13.82
CA PRO A 330 21.97 3.19 -12.97
C PRO A 330 21.57 4.66 -12.73
N ARG A 331 21.15 5.39 -13.77
CA ARG A 331 20.67 6.79 -13.65
C ARG A 331 19.46 6.95 -12.74
N THR A 332 18.45 6.07 -12.87
CA THR A 332 17.25 6.14 -12.03
C THR A 332 17.54 5.67 -10.60
N ASN A 333 18.41 4.68 -10.43
CA ASN A 333 18.90 4.23 -9.13
C ASN A 333 19.65 5.36 -8.39
N LYS A 334 20.49 6.12 -9.13
CA LYS A 334 21.19 7.30 -8.62
C LYS A 334 20.21 8.37 -8.13
N ALA A 335 19.19 8.69 -8.92
CA ALA A 335 18.13 9.61 -8.49
C ALA A 335 17.42 9.14 -7.20
N VAL A 336 17.04 7.85 -7.12
CA VAL A 336 16.41 7.29 -5.91
C VAL A 336 17.32 7.39 -4.68
N SER A 337 18.64 7.18 -4.83
CA SER A 337 19.59 7.29 -3.73
C SER A 337 19.86 8.73 -3.32
N GLU A 338 20.01 9.66 -4.26
CA GLU A 338 20.32 11.07 -3.97
C GLU A 338 19.14 11.80 -3.33
N THR A 339 17.90 11.37 -3.60
CA THR A 339 16.70 11.93 -2.93
C THR A 339 16.25 11.09 -1.74
N ARG A 340 17.12 10.28 -1.12
CA ARG A 340 16.72 9.38 -0.03
C ARG A 340 16.13 10.19 1.13
N GLY A 341 14.89 9.87 1.51
CA GLY A 341 14.21 10.50 2.63
C GLY A 341 13.58 11.87 2.30
N GLN A 342 13.78 12.40 1.10
CA GLN A 342 13.12 13.62 0.65
C GLN A 342 11.65 13.35 0.34
N VAL A 343 10.79 14.17 0.93
CA VAL A 343 9.33 14.16 0.75
C VAL A 343 8.80 15.59 0.74
N LEU A 344 7.73 15.84 -0.02
CA LEU A 344 7.03 17.12 -0.06
C LEU A 344 5.97 17.20 1.03
N MET A 345 5.97 18.30 1.78
CA MET A 345 5.10 18.52 2.94
C MET A 345 4.21 19.74 2.71
N LEU A 346 2.92 19.62 3.04
CA LEU A 346 1.97 20.75 3.07
C LEU A 346 1.92 21.43 4.44
N SER A 347 2.31 20.71 5.49
CA SER A 347 2.38 21.22 6.86
C SER A 347 3.38 20.40 7.67
N LYS A 348 3.47 20.65 8.99
CA LYS A 348 4.35 19.89 9.90
C LYS A 348 4.10 18.38 9.85
N THR A 349 2.85 17.95 9.68
CA THR A 349 2.46 16.52 9.75
C THR A 349 1.80 15.97 8.49
N ARG A 350 1.55 16.81 7.47
CA ARG A 350 0.80 16.40 6.27
C ARG A 350 1.69 16.42 5.04
N MET A 351 1.80 15.29 4.35
CA MET A 351 2.46 15.23 3.04
C MET A 351 1.59 15.81 1.94
N ALA A 352 2.23 16.30 0.88
CA ALA A 352 1.54 16.62 -0.36
C ALA A 352 1.14 15.33 -1.09
N ASP A 353 -0.07 15.33 -1.65
CA ASP A 353 -0.41 14.44 -2.75
C ASP A 353 0.37 14.91 -3.99
N THR A 354 1.02 14.01 -4.71
CA THR A 354 1.91 14.35 -5.83
C THR A 354 1.60 13.48 -7.05
N PRO A 355 0.35 13.52 -7.57
CA PRO A 355 0.01 12.80 -8.78
C PRO A 355 0.83 13.35 -9.94
N TYR A 356 1.23 12.46 -10.85
CA TYR A 356 1.99 12.79 -12.05
C TYR A 356 1.35 12.10 -13.27
N SER A 357 1.62 12.66 -14.46
CA SER A 357 1.17 12.14 -15.76
C SER A 357 2.32 12.21 -16.75
N ALA A 358 2.24 11.43 -17.82
CA ALA A 358 3.25 11.44 -18.89
C ALA A 358 3.17 12.69 -19.77
N VAL A 359 1.95 13.20 -20.03
CA VAL A 359 1.70 14.39 -20.88
C VAL A 359 0.51 15.15 -20.30
N PHE A 360 0.62 16.48 -20.26
CA PHE A 360 -0.43 17.40 -19.78
C PHE A 360 -0.99 18.30 -20.89
N GLY A 361 -0.54 18.16 -22.13
CA GLY A 361 -1.08 18.92 -23.27
C GLY A 361 -0.84 20.44 -23.18
N GLY A 362 0.18 20.86 -22.42
CA GLY A 362 0.54 22.28 -22.23
C GLY A 362 -0.05 22.93 -20.97
N HIS A 363 -0.94 22.25 -20.24
CA HIS A 363 -1.48 22.78 -18.98
C HIS A 363 -1.89 21.64 -18.02
N THR A 364 -1.48 21.72 -16.76
CA THR A 364 -1.93 20.78 -15.73
C THR A 364 -3.39 21.07 -15.33
N GLU A 365 -4.09 20.10 -14.74
CA GLU A 365 -5.53 20.23 -14.44
C GLU A 365 -5.81 20.45 -12.93
N HIS A 366 -6.93 21.08 -12.60
CA HIS A 366 -7.44 21.14 -11.23
C HIS A 366 -7.87 19.77 -10.72
N ASN A 367 -7.55 19.45 -9.47
CA ASN A 367 -7.83 18.10 -8.94
C ASN A 367 -9.31 17.73 -8.93
N GLU A 368 -10.22 18.68 -8.76
CA GLU A 368 -11.66 18.45 -8.77
C GLU A 368 -12.23 18.09 -10.14
N HIS A 369 -11.56 18.48 -11.23
CA HIS A 369 -11.95 18.13 -12.60
C HIS A 369 -11.48 16.71 -12.97
N VAL A 370 -10.37 16.24 -12.40
CA VAL A 370 -9.83 14.89 -12.63
C VAL A 370 -10.42 13.86 -11.65
N TRP A 371 -10.51 14.22 -10.37
CA TRP A 371 -10.94 13.34 -9.31
C TRP A 371 -12.13 13.93 -8.56
N PHE A 372 -13.09 13.07 -8.22
CA PHE A 372 -14.22 13.40 -7.35
C PHE A 372 -13.77 13.65 -5.91
N THR A 373 -13.16 14.82 -5.69
CA THR A 373 -12.56 15.29 -4.44
C THR A 373 -12.74 16.80 -4.33
N PRO A 374 -12.85 17.34 -3.10
CA PRO A 374 -12.86 18.79 -2.90
C PRO A 374 -11.59 19.45 -3.43
N GLN A 375 -11.67 20.76 -3.67
CA GLN A 375 -10.54 21.58 -4.09
C GLN A 375 -9.33 21.40 -3.15
N ASN A 376 -8.19 21.07 -3.73
CA ASN A 376 -6.88 21.04 -3.11
C ASN A 376 -5.99 22.15 -3.71
N MET A 377 -5.61 23.13 -2.89
CA MET A 377 -4.80 24.28 -3.33
C MET A 377 -3.39 23.91 -3.80
N SER A 378 -2.88 22.74 -3.42
CA SER A 378 -1.60 22.24 -3.93
C SER A 378 -1.70 21.58 -5.31
N LEU A 379 -2.92 21.33 -5.79
CA LEU A 379 -3.20 20.67 -7.07
C LEU A 379 -4.14 21.56 -7.90
N ARG A 380 -3.61 22.72 -8.29
CA ARG A 380 -4.27 23.67 -9.20
C ARG A 380 -3.61 23.55 -10.57
N GLY A 381 -4.41 23.67 -11.63
CA GLY A 381 -3.88 23.73 -12.98
C GLY A 381 -2.94 24.92 -13.16
N LYS A 382 -1.84 24.68 -13.87
CA LYS A 382 -0.81 25.65 -14.24
C LYS A 382 -0.30 25.36 -15.66
N PRO A 383 0.12 26.39 -16.42
CA PRO A 383 0.81 26.20 -17.69
C PRO A 383 2.03 25.30 -17.51
N ASP A 384 2.21 24.37 -18.45
CA ASP A 384 3.37 23.48 -18.55
C ASP A 384 4.26 24.00 -19.70
N THR A 385 4.72 25.24 -19.54
CA THR A 385 5.58 25.94 -20.51
C THR A 385 6.89 26.35 -19.82
N PRO A 386 8.02 26.42 -20.57
CA PRO A 386 9.33 26.85 -20.04
C PRO A 386 9.32 28.22 -19.35
#